data_AF-A0A412G059-F1
#
_entry.id   AF-A0A412G059-F1
#
_cell.length_a   1.000
_cell.length_b   1.000
_cell.length_c   1.000
_cell.angle_alpha   90.00
_cell.angle_beta   90.00
_cell.angle_gamma   90.00
#
_symmetry.space_group_name_H-M   'P 1'
#
loop_
_entity.id
_entity.type
_entity.pdbx_description
1 polymer ?
#
loop_
_entity_poly.entity_id
_entity_poly.type
_entity_poly.pdbx_seq_one_letter_code
_entity_poly.pdbx_strand_id
1 'polypeptide(L)'
;MIISPFTPLFFSPSTDKFGAKSKYVQLFARTDRIFVELILTAKEQEPIVYINNLLSNISTPVSLSSWKMNDDKILYFYNISLLPCGYYTVTVNGNTSEIFKVTDDECELSETSLIQYSMKDNKQRLDAVWWIDGMQYFFDFRVPGGFKDNGWTFGVDNEQFVTSDEDIVELFSHEYTTVLFTLGNGMGCPVWFAELLNRVLCCNYVYFDGVRYTRKESNVPELNQQIEGLKSFVFNQMLQKVRTMNPVLEWNNQLAMRCVQSGAYRIADDEGMRSIKYGSESGVAEVGAYINMTKAIPNTGVSINSDTMVTVNSIHHPGVDKNSYWDLIAIKTTDIDNKYIGRRGYGKLTVNGLDRLKNDLDNGSINLRAVLYKGDSYTNLIEGSVISRDGVCVLKGINGGDIGALKEFQLYLDNVYDCDIDNLGMTIELVWVYEND
;
A
#
# COMPACT_ATOMS: atom_id res chain seq x y z
N MET A 1 27.94 -3.06 5.42
CA MET A 1 26.83 -3.08 4.46
C MET A 1 26.05 -4.36 4.68
N ILE A 2 24.74 -4.25 4.82
CA ILE A 2 23.82 -5.38 4.96
C ILE A 2 22.85 -5.29 3.78
N ILE A 3 22.72 -6.37 3.00
CA ILE A 3 21.56 -6.53 2.11
C ILE A 3 20.41 -6.95 3.00
N SER A 4 19.30 -6.22 2.97
CA SER A 4 18.16 -6.54 3.83
C SER A 4 17.73 -7.99 3.61
N PRO A 5 17.58 -8.79 4.68
CA PRO A 5 17.14 -10.18 4.58
C PRO A 5 15.66 -10.31 4.21
N PHE A 6 14.96 -9.19 4.01
CA PHE A 6 13.63 -9.11 3.41
C PHE A 6 13.65 -8.81 1.91
N THR A 7 14.81 -8.57 1.31
CA THR A 7 14.92 -8.50 -0.15
C THR A 7 14.48 -9.86 -0.73
N PRO A 8 13.54 -9.90 -1.70
CA PRO A 8 12.99 -11.15 -2.24
C PRO A 8 13.95 -11.82 -3.25
N LEU A 9 15.25 -11.55 -3.15
CA LEU A 9 16.32 -12.16 -3.93
C LEU A 9 17.33 -12.81 -2.99
N PHE A 10 17.82 -13.98 -3.39
CA PHE A 10 18.69 -14.79 -2.54
C PHE A 10 20.14 -14.67 -2.98
N PHE A 11 21.02 -14.19 -2.10
CA PHE A 11 22.45 -14.01 -2.38
C PHE A 11 23.27 -15.14 -1.76
N SER A 12 23.71 -16.09 -2.58
CA SER A 12 24.48 -17.28 -2.14
C SER A 12 23.92 -18.00 -0.89
N PRO A 13 22.64 -18.41 -0.89
CA PRO A 13 21.96 -18.86 0.33
C PRO A 13 22.41 -20.24 0.85
N SER A 14 23.05 -21.07 0.01
CA SER A 14 23.42 -22.44 0.40
C SER A 14 24.91 -22.58 0.66
N THR A 15 25.26 -22.98 1.87
CA THR A 15 26.61 -23.43 2.24
C THR A 15 26.81 -24.94 2.07
N ASP A 16 25.72 -25.66 1.78
CA ASP A 16 25.72 -27.12 1.68
C ASP A 16 26.19 -27.59 0.30
N LYS A 17 27.33 -28.28 0.30
CA LYS A 17 28.04 -28.77 -0.88
C LYS A 17 27.62 -30.18 -1.35
N PHE A 18 26.73 -30.87 -0.62
CA PHE A 18 26.42 -32.28 -0.87
C PHE A 18 25.04 -32.51 -1.49
N GLY A 19 24.92 -33.16 -2.64
CA GLY A 19 23.62 -33.45 -3.28
C GLY A 19 23.24 -32.44 -4.37
N ALA A 20 22.26 -32.81 -5.22
CA ALA A 20 21.88 -31.99 -6.36
C ALA A 20 21.04 -30.77 -5.96
N LYS A 21 21.32 -29.63 -6.59
CA LYS A 21 20.60 -28.37 -6.36
C LYS A 21 19.13 -28.51 -6.76
N SER A 22 18.26 -27.71 -6.14
CA SER A 22 16.89 -27.55 -6.61
C SER A 22 16.89 -27.12 -8.08
N LYS A 23 15.91 -27.61 -8.84
CA LYS A 23 15.65 -27.19 -10.22
C LYS A 23 14.76 -25.95 -10.30
N TYR A 24 14.20 -25.51 -9.18
CA TYR A 24 13.30 -24.37 -9.14
C TYR A 24 14.07 -23.07 -9.40
N VAL A 25 13.57 -22.29 -10.35
CA VAL A 25 14.04 -20.93 -10.64
C VAL A 25 12.94 -19.98 -10.16
N GLN A 26 13.30 -18.98 -9.37
CA GLN A 26 12.33 -18.02 -8.86
C GLN A 26 11.67 -17.29 -10.03
N LEU A 27 10.34 -17.17 -9.98
CA LEU A 27 9.55 -16.51 -11.02
C LEU A 27 9.04 -15.17 -10.52
N PHE A 28 9.09 -14.16 -11.38
CA PHE A 28 8.44 -12.87 -11.17
C PHE A 28 7.61 -12.50 -12.41
N ALA A 29 6.47 -11.86 -12.18
CA ALA A 29 5.78 -11.14 -13.22
C ALA A 29 6.53 -9.84 -13.54
N ARG A 30 6.37 -9.32 -14.76
CA ARG A 30 6.93 -8.02 -15.14
C ARG A 30 6.49 -6.86 -14.24
N THR A 31 5.29 -6.98 -13.66
CA THR A 31 4.68 -5.97 -12.80
C THR A 31 5.09 -6.10 -11.34
N ASP A 32 5.72 -7.20 -10.94
CA ASP A 32 6.19 -7.38 -9.57
C ASP A 32 7.30 -6.37 -9.25
N ARG A 33 7.35 -5.93 -7.99
CA ARG A 33 8.31 -4.95 -7.47
C ARG A 33 9.36 -5.64 -6.62
N ILE A 34 10.46 -6.02 -7.25
CA ILE A 34 11.60 -6.62 -6.54
C ILE A 34 12.35 -5.49 -5.84
N PHE A 35 11.98 -5.23 -4.59
CA PHE A 35 12.55 -4.17 -3.78
C PHE A 35 13.87 -4.63 -3.14
N VAL A 36 14.97 -3.99 -3.54
CA VAL A 36 16.32 -4.27 -3.05
C VAL A 36 16.71 -3.16 -2.07
N GLU A 37 17.05 -3.56 -0.85
CA GLU A 37 17.41 -2.64 0.22
C GLU A 37 18.80 -2.95 0.77
N LEU A 38 19.64 -1.93 0.89
CA LEU A 38 21.01 -1.99 1.35
C LEU A 38 21.20 -0.98 2.51
N ILE A 39 21.55 -1.48 3.70
CA ILE A 39 21.80 -0.65 4.88
C ILE A 39 23.30 -0.53 5.09
N LEU A 40 23.80 0.70 5.06
CA LEU A 40 25.22 1.02 5.20
C LEU A 40 25.47 1.90 6.42
N THR A 41 26.67 1.80 6.97
CA THR A 41 27.17 2.81 7.91
C THR A 41 27.71 4.03 7.17
N ALA A 42 27.68 5.21 7.78
CA ALA A 42 28.13 6.47 7.16
C ALA A 42 29.60 6.47 6.67
N LYS A 43 30.42 5.49 7.09
CA LYS A 43 31.82 5.34 6.68
C LYS A 43 32.01 4.43 5.46
N GLU A 44 30.99 3.69 5.06
CA GLU A 44 31.05 2.76 3.94
C GLU A 44 30.80 3.48 2.62
N GLN A 45 31.44 3.01 1.55
CA GLN A 45 31.25 3.54 0.21
C GLN A 45 29.87 3.15 -0.34
N GLU A 46 29.33 4.00 -1.21
CA GLU A 46 28.10 3.72 -1.94
C GLU A 46 28.18 2.38 -2.69
N PRO A 47 27.18 1.51 -2.56
CA PRO A 47 27.21 0.20 -3.17
C PRO A 47 26.96 0.25 -4.67
N ILE A 48 27.69 -0.57 -5.41
CA ILE A 48 27.55 -0.72 -6.85
C ILE A 48 26.63 -1.91 -7.12
N VAL A 49 25.55 -1.66 -7.87
CA VAL A 49 24.53 -2.66 -8.19
C VAL A 49 24.38 -2.80 -9.69
N TYR A 50 24.34 -4.05 -10.17
CA TYR A 50 24.09 -4.39 -11.57
C TYR A 50 22.94 -5.38 -11.70
N ILE A 51 22.09 -5.17 -12.71
CA ILE A 51 21.12 -6.16 -13.19
C ILE A 51 21.74 -6.83 -14.41
N ASN A 52 21.97 -8.14 -14.35
CA ASN A 52 22.58 -8.90 -15.43
C ASN A 52 21.49 -9.66 -16.17
N ASN A 53 21.30 -9.36 -17.46
CA ASN A 53 20.47 -10.14 -18.35
C ASN A 53 21.28 -11.32 -18.90
N LEU A 54 20.90 -12.55 -18.54
CA LEU A 54 21.63 -13.76 -18.91
C LEU A 54 21.38 -14.19 -20.37
N LEU A 55 20.29 -13.74 -21.00
CA LEU A 55 19.99 -14.06 -22.40
C LEU A 55 20.81 -13.18 -23.35
N SER A 56 20.90 -11.88 -23.07
CA SER A 56 21.67 -10.95 -23.89
C SER A 56 23.12 -10.78 -23.43
N ASN A 57 23.47 -11.33 -22.26
CA ASN A 57 24.76 -11.14 -21.59
C ASN A 57 25.12 -9.66 -21.37
N ILE A 58 24.10 -8.85 -21.04
CA ILE A 58 24.25 -7.40 -20.78
C ILE A 58 24.09 -7.14 -19.29
N SER A 59 25.06 -6.45 -18.70
CA SER A 59 25.00 -5.95 -17.32
C SER A 59 24.64 -4.46 -17.33
N THR A 60 23.53 -4.11 -16.69
CA THR A 60 23.05 -2.73 -16.61
C THR A 60 23.30 -2.19 -15.19
N PRO A 61 24.07 -1.09 -15.03
CA PRO A 61 24.25 -0.47 -13.72
C PRO A 61 22.94 0.16 -13.24
N VAL A 62 22.71 0.07 -11.93
CA VAL A 62 21.52 0.63 -11.27
C VAL A 62 21.92 1.85 -10.45
N SER A 63 21.23 2.96 -10.67
CA SER A 63 21.31 4.14 -9.81
C SER A 63 20.38 3.96 -8.61
N LEU A 64 20.95 3.80 -7.43
CA LEU A 64 20.21 3.61 -6.20
C LEU A 64 19.65 4.93 -5.67
N SER A 65 18.46 4.90 -5.11
CA SER A 65 17.96 5.98 -4.26
C SER A 65 18.60 5.86 -2.88
N SER A 66 18.86 6.99 -2.21
CA SER A 66 19.41 6.99 -0.86
C SER A 66 18.53 7.77 0.10
N TRP A 67 18.51 7.34 1.37
CA TRP A 67 17.78 8.00 2.44
C TRP A 67 18.59 7.92 3.73
N LYS A 68 18.85 9.08 4.35
CA LYS A 68 19.58 9.14 5.63
C LYS A 68 18.64 8.72 6.76
N MET A 69 18.83 7.51 7.28
CA MET A 69 18.01 6.99 8.38
C MET A 69 18.30 7.72 9.69
N ASN A 70 19.58 7.94 9.97
CA ASN A 70 20.10 8.68 11.12
C ASN A 70 21.56 9.08 10.84
N ASP A 71 22.28 9.61 11.83
CA ASP A 71 23.66 10.07 11.66
C ASP A 71 24.66 8.96 11.33
N ASP A 72 24.35 7.72 11.71
CA ASP A 72 25.26 6.58 11.54
C ASP A 72 24.90 5.67 10.37
N LYS A 73 23.66 5.72 9.88
CA LYS A 73 23.11 4.77 8.91
C LYS A 73 22.46 5.47 7.71
N ILE A 74 22.81 4.98 6.52
CA ILE A 74 22.23 5.40 5.25
C ILE A 74 21.59 4.18 4.60
N LEU A 75 20.35 4.35 4.15
CA LEU A 75 19.62 3.39 3.36
C LEU A 75 19.90 3.66 1.88
N TYR A 76 20.22 2.62 1.13
CA TYR A 76 20.17 2.66 -0.33
C TYR A 76 19.15 1.64 -0.80
N PHE A 77 18.31 2.02 -1.75
CA PHE A 77 17.24 1.15 -2.21
C PHE A 77 16.93 1.35 -3.68
N TYR A 78 16.37 0.32 -4.29
CA TYR A 78 15.90 0.36 -5.67
C TYR A 78 14.77 -0.64 -5.88
N ASN A 79 13.80 -0.26 -6.72
CA ASN A 79 12.70 -1.12 -7.09
C ASN A 79 12.91 -1.62 -8.52
N ILE A 80 13.25 -2.90 -8.65
CA ILE A 80 13.37 -3.54 -9.96
C ILE A 80 11.97 -3.97 -10.40
N SER A 81 11.48 -3.37 -11.48
CA SER A 81 10.19 -3.69 -12.09
C SER A 81 10.24 -3.47 -13.60
N LEU A 82 9.25 -3.97 -14.32
CA LEU A 82 9.08 -3.80 -15.78
C LEU A 82 10.22 -4.36 -16.63
N LEU A 83 11.06 -5.23 -16.06
CA LEU A 83 12.07 -5.94 -16.83
C LEU A 83 11.42 -6.71 -18.00
N PRO A 84 12.08 -6.80 -19.16
CA PRO A 84 11.65 -7.71 -20.23
C PRO A 84 11.60 -9.16 -19.74
N CYS A 85 10.85 -10.01 -20.45
CA CYS A 85 10.85 -11.44 -20.15
C CYS A 85 12.24 -12.02 -20.39
N GLY A 86 12.74 -12.81 -19.43
CA GLY A 86 14.10 -13.34 -19.50
C GLY A 86 14.61 -13.86 -18.17
N TYR A 87 15.90 -14.19 -18.15
CA TYR A 87 16.60 -14.67 -16.96
C TYR A 87 17.60 -13.64 -16.48
N TYR A 88 17.61 -13.39 -15.18
CA TYR A 88 18.35 -12.31 -14.57
C TYR A 88 19.08 -12.75 -13.30
N THR A 89 20.15 -12.03 -12.99
CA THR A 89 20.75 -11.99 -11.66
C THR A 89 20.99 -10.54 -11.25
N VAL A 90 21.05 -10.29 -9.95
CA VAL A 90 21.47 -8.99 -9.40
C VAL A 90 22.81 -9.17 -8.71
N THR A 91 23.75 -8.30 -9.02
CA THR A 91 25.07 -8.26 -8.37
C THR A 91 25.20 -7.00 -7.53
N VAL A 92 25.48 -7.16 -6.24
CA VAL A 92 25.73 -6.06 -5.28
C VAL A 92 27.17 -6.18 -4.78
N ASN A 93 28.03 -5.22 -5.09
CA ASN A 93 29.45 -5.23 -4.69
C ASN A 93 30.17 -6.57 -4.94
N GLY A 94 29.88 -7.24 -6.07
CA GLY A 94 30.44 -8.54 -6.44
C GLY A 94 29.67 -9.76 -5.93
N ASN A 95 28.75 -9.61 -4.97
CA ASN A 95 27.88 -10.68 -4.51
C ASN A 95 26.69 -10.83 -5.46
N THR A 96 26.55 -11.99 -6.09
CA THR A 96 25.50 -12.24 -7.10
C THR A 96 24.36 -13.07 -6.51
N SER A 97 23.12 -12.71 -6.86
CA SER A 97 21.93 -13.46 -6.49
C SER A 97 21.83 -14.79 -7.24
N GLU A 98 20.99 -15.69 -6.74
CA GLU A 98 20.48 -16.80 -7.54
C GLU A 98 19.72 -16.27 -8.76
N ILE A 99 19.62 -17.11 -9.79
CA ILE A 99 18.93 -16.79 -11.03
C ILE A 99 17.43 -16.69 -10.76
N PHE A 100 16.80 -15.64 -11.28
CA PHE A 100 15.35 -15.51 -11.35
C PHE A 100 14.91 -15.28 -12.79
N LYS A 101 13.67 -15.67 -13.08
CA LYS A 101 13.01 -15.50 -14.36
C LYS A 101 11.94 -14.42 -14.24
N VAL A 102 11.88 -13.53 -15.21
CA VAL A 102 10.77 -12.60 -15.40
C VAL A 102 9.94 -13.10 -16.59
N THR A 103 8.62 -13.17 -16.43
CA THR A 103 7.69 -13.63 -17.47
C THR A 103 6.39 -12.85 -17.46
N ASP A 104 5.66 -12.88 -18.57
CA ASP A 104 4.28 -12.46 -18.73
C ASP A 104 3.36 -13.64 -19.12
N ASP A 105 3.89 -14.86 -19.15
CA ASP A 105 3.11 -16.08 -19.39
C ASP A 105 2.15 -16.37 -18.21
N GLU A 106 0.86 -16.19 -18.46
CA GLU A 106 -0.22 -16.42 -17.50
C GLU A 106 -0.25 -17.86 -16.98
N CYS A 107 0.10 -18.86 -17.81
CA CYS A 107 0.10 -20.25 -17.38
C CYS A 107 1.18 -20.48 -16.32
N GLU A 108 2.39 -19.96 -16.52
CA GLU A 108 3.46 -20.04 -15.52
C GLU A 108 3.12 -19.26 -14.25
N LEU A 109 2.53 -18.06 -14.40
CA LEU A 109 2.18 -17.21 -13.27
C LEU A 109 1.01 -17.78 -12.44
N SER A 110 0.08 -18.51 -13.06
CA SER A 110 -1.06 -19.13 -12.39
C SER A 110 -0.68 -20.21 -11.36
N GLU A 111 0.53 -20.77 -11.47
CA GLU A 111 1.07 -21.74 -10.50
C GLU A 111 1.82 -21.08 -9.32
N THR A 112 1.76 -19.75 -9.23
CA THR A 112 2.45 -18.95 -8.22
C THR A 112 1.51 -18.07 -7.43
N SER A 113 1.87 -17.80 -6.18
CA SER A 113 1.24 -16.76 -5.36
C SER A 113 2.19 -15.59 -5.18
N LEU A 114 1.65 -14.37 -5.26
CA LEU A 114 2.34 -13.14 -4.94
C LEU A 114 2.14 -12.82 -3.45
N ILE A 115 3.24 -12.80 -2.70
CA ILE A 115 3.23 -12.41 -1.29
C ILE A 115 3.77 -10.99 -1.16
N GLN A 116 2.93 -10.05 -0.73
CA GLN A 116 3.31 -8.66 -0.50
C GLN A 116 3.35 -8.39 0.99
N TYR A 117 4.42 -7.79 1.49
CA TYR A 117 4.59 -7.62 2.93
C TYR A 117 5.24 -6.31 3.33
N SER A 118 4.84 -5.82 4.51
CA SER A 118 5.34 -4.60 5.12
C SER A 118 5.15 -4.58 6.65
N MET A 119 5.91 -3.73 7.35
CA MET A 119 5.70 -3.44 8.78
C MET A 119 4.93 -2.13 8.96
N LYS A 120 4.28 -2.02 10.12
CA LYS A 120 3.57 -0.79 10.52
C LYS A 120 4.49 0.40 10.80
N ASP A 121 5.77 0.13 11.10
CA ASP A 121 6.77 1.12 11.42
C ASP A 121 8.19 0.53 11.25
N ASN A 122 9.21 1.37 11.42
CA ASN A 122 10.63 0.97 11.40
C ASN A 122 11.20 0.70 12.81
N LYS A 123 10.36 0.46 13.82
CA LYS A 123 10.82 0.37 15.22
C LYS A 123 11.20 -1.05 15.65
N GLN A 124 10.61 -2.06 15.00
CA GLN A 124 10.74 -3.46 15.42
C GLN A 124 11.98 -4.15 14.86
N ARG A 125 12.54 -3.64 13.75
CA ARG A 125 13.60 -4.28 12.97
C ARG A 125 14.64 -3.22 12.60
N LEU A 126 15.92 -3.61 12.61
CA LEU A 126 17.04 -2.74 12.21
C LEU A 126 17.72 -3.18 10.91
N ASP A 127 17.26 -4.29 10.35
CA ASP A 127 17.77 -4.95 9.15
C ASP A 127 16.83 -4.77 7.94
N ALA A 128 15.76 -4.00 8.08
CA ALA A 128 14.90 -3.52 6.98
C ALA A 128 14.24 -2.19 7.34
N VAL A 129 13.90 -1.42 6.32
CA VAL A 129 13.21 -0.14 6.41
C VAL A 129 11.96 -0.16 5.54
N TRP A 130 10.82 0.03 6.17
CA TRP A 130 9.49 -0.09 5.55
C TRP A 130 8.87 1.27 5.25
N TRP A 131 9.18 2.26 6.08
CA TRP A 131 8.73 3.64 5.91
C TRP A 131 9.92 4.51 5.52
N ILE A 132 9.93 5.02 4.30
CA ILE A 132 11.00 5.85 3.75
C ILE A 132 10.37 7.18 3.38
N ASP A 133 10.86 8.26 3.98
CA ASP A 133 10.36 9.63 3.73
C ASP A 133 8.83 9.77 3.88
N GLY A 134 8.27 9.15 4.93
CA GLY A 134 6.83 9.19 5.23
C GLY A 134 5.96 8.27 4.35
N MET A 135 6.54 7.55 3.39
CA MET A 135 5.84 6.59 2.53
C MET A 135 6.13 5.16 2.95
N GLN A 136 5.09 4.32 2.99
CA GLN A 136 5.24 2.90 3.25
C GLN A 136 5.55 2.12 1.96
N TYR A 137 6.55 1.25 2.04
CA TYR A 137 6.97 0.36 0.98
C TYR A 137 6.57 -1.08 1.30
N PHE A 138 6.16 -1.80 0.25
CA PHE A 138 5.88 -3.22 0.27
C PHE A 138 6.91 -3.94 -0.58
N PHE A 139 7.34 -5.10 -0.11
CA PHE A 139 8.20 -6.01 -0.85
C PHE A 139 7.34 -7.07 -1.51
N ASP A 140 7.62 -7.38 -2.78
CA ASP A 140 6.92 -8.42 -3.52
C ASP A 140 7.76 -9.71 -3.56
N PHE A 141 7.23 -10.79 -2.99
CA PHE A 141 7.83 -12.11 -3.02
C PHE A 141 6.88 -13.09 -3.70
N ARG A 142 7.17 -13.39 -4.98
CA ARG A 142 6.43 -14.40 -5.73
C ARG A 142 7.03 -15.78 -5.47
N VAL A 143 6.15 -16.73 -5.16
CA VAL A 143 6.52 -18.08 -4.74
C VAL A 143 5.72 -19.15 -5.47
N PRO A 144 6.27 -20.35 -5.67
CA PRO A 144 5.51 -21.45 -6.22
C PRO A 144 4.52 -21.98 -5.17
N GLY A 145 3.33 -22.35 -5.62
CA GLY A 145 2.29 -22.88 -4.74
C GLY A 145 1.23 -21.84 -4.38
N GLY A 146 0.39 -22.18 -3.41
CA GLY A 146 -0.87 -21.49 -3.17
C GLY A 146 -1.75 -22.18 -2.14
N PHE A 147 -3.00 -21.73 -2.06
CA PHE A 147 -4.03 -22.33 -1.22
C PHE A 147 -4.76 -23.44 -1.98
N LYS A 148 -5.02 -24.56 -1.31
CA LYS A 148 -5.79 -25.68 -1.87
C LYS A 148 -7.16 -25.78 -1.21
N ASP A 149 -8.16 -26.22 -1.97
CA ASP A 149 -9.54 -26.41 -1.47
C ASP A 149 -9.63 -27.44 -0.34
N ASN A 150 -8.73 -28.42 -0.31
CA ASN A 150 -8.66 -29.41 0.77
C ASN A 150 -7.83 -28.93 1.98
N GLY A 151 -7.31 -27.69 1.95
CA GLY A 151 -6.51 -27.10 3.02
C GLY A 151 -7.33 -26.27 4.02
N TRP A 152 -8.65 -26.20 3.87
CA TRP A 152 -9.53 -25.42 4.73
C TRP A 152 -9.91 -26.18 6.00
N THR A 153 -9.72 -25.55 7.15
CA THR A 153 -10.11 -26.07 8.46
C THR A 153 -11.03 -25.05 9.14
N PHE A 154 -12.16 -25.53 9.64
CA PHE A 154 -13.14 -24.74 10.37
C PHE A 154 -13.01 -25.02 11.86
N GLY A 155 -12.94 -23.97 12.67
CA GLY A 155 -12.85 -24.07 14.11
C GLY A 155 -13.76 -23.07 14.80
N VAL A 156 -13.94 -23.27 16.10
CA VAL A 156 -14.69 -22.39 16.97
C VAL A 156 -13.87 -22.12 18.21
N ASP A 157 -13.86 -20.87 18.66
CA ASP A 157 -13.35 -20.46 19.98
C ASP A 157 -14.57 -20.12 20.83
N ASN A 158 -14.80 -20.90 21.87
CA ASN A 158 -16.02 -20.83 22.64
C ASN A 158 -15.83 -21.17 24.12
N GLU A 159 -16.74 -20.67 24.95
CA GLU A 159 -16.80 -20.99 26.37
C GLU A 159 -18.21 -21.49 26.71
N GLN A 160 -18.26 -22.68 27.31
CA GLN A 160 -19.49 -23.36 27.69
C GLN A 160 -19.50 -23.66 29.18
N PHE A 161 -20.68 -23.59 29.77
CA PHE A 161 -20.95 -24.05 31.14
C PHE A 161 -22.00 -25.17 31.10
N VAL A 162 -21.77 -26.23 31.88
CA VAL A 162 -22.72 -27.34 32.03
C VAL A 162 -23.46 -27.18 33.35
N THR A 163 -24.80 -27.15 33.30
CA THR A 163 -25.64 -27.02 34.50
C THR A 163 -25.61 -28.30 35.35
N SER A 164 -26.16 -28.23 36.56
CA SER A 164 -26.36 -29.41 37.42
C SER A 164 -27.30 -30.46 36.81
N ASP A 165 -28.11 -30.05 35.83
CA ASP A 165 -29.06 -30.91 35.12
C ASP A 165 -28.47 -31.43 33.78
N GLU A 166 -27.15 -31.28 33.58
CA GLU A 166 -26.40 -31.65 32.36
C GLU A 166 -26.76 -30.83 31.09
N ASP A 167 -27.44 -29.69 31.24
CA ASP A 167 -27.68 -28.78 30.12
C ASP A 167 -26.42 -28.00 29.77
N ILE A 168 -26.11 -27.87 28.47
CA ILE A 168 -24.99 -27.08 27.97
C ILE A 168 -25.47 -25.66 27.66
N VAL A 169 -24.86 -24.67 28.30
CA VAL A 169 -25.10 -23.24 28.06
C VAL A 169 -23.86 -22.62 27.41
N GLU A 170 -24.01 -22.14 26.18
CA GLU A 170 -22.98 -21.41 25.45
C GLU A 170 -22.91 -19.96 25.96
N LEU A 171 -21.76 -19.55 26.49
CA LEU A 171 -21.55 -18.18 26.99
C LEU A 171 -21.15 -17.25 25.84
N PHE A 172 -20.18 -17.69 25.04
CA PHE A 172 -19.81 -17.06 23.78
C PHE A 172 -19.26 -18.10 22.81
N SER A 173 -19.34 -17.79 21.52
CA SER A 173 -18.81 -18.64 20.46
C SER A 173 -18.42 -17.77 19.27
N HIS A 174 -17.20 -17.95 18.78
CA HIS A 174 -16.66 -17.25 17.62
C HIS A 174 -16.08 -18.25 16.63
N GLU A 175 -16.61 -18.26 15.42
CA GLU A 175 -16.09 -19.08 14.35
C GLU A 175 -14.78 -18.51 13.82
N TYR A 176 -13.85 -19.40 13.47
CA TYR A 176 -12.68 -19.04 12.69
C TYR A 176 -12.41 -20.06 11.60
N THR A 177 -11.71 -19.61 10.58
CA THR A 177 -11.33 -20.43 9.44
C THR A 177 -9.84 -20.30 9.24
N THR A 178 -9.13 -21.41 9.30
CA THR A 178 -7.73 -21.48 8.89
C THR A 178 -7.62 -22.18 7.54
N VAL A 179 -6.60 -21.81 6.79
CA VAL A 179 -6.30 -22.37 5.48
C VAL A 179 -4.83 -22.73 5.40
N LEU A 180 -4.53 -23.86 4.78
CA LEU A 180 -3.17 -24.34 4.54
C LEU A 180 -2.62 -23.72 3.27
N PHE A 181 -1.59 -22.90 3.40
CA PHE A 181 -0.76 -22.46 2.28
C PHE A 181 0.32 -23.50 2.01
N THR A 182 0.41 -23.99 0.77
CA THR A 182 1.48 -24.89 0.33
C THR A 182 2.51 -24.10 -0.47
N LEU A 183 3.74 -24.04 0.04
CA LEU A 183 4.91 -23.47 -0.63
C LEU A 183 5.67 -24.57 -1.38
N GLY A 184 5.81 -24.43 -2.68
CA GLY A 184 6.38 -25.43 -3.58
C GLY A 184 5.31 -26.17 -4.39
N ASN A 185 5.62 -26.40 -5.67
CA ASN A 185 4.83 -27.27 -6.55
C ASN A 185 5.45 -28.68 -6.62
N GLY A 186 5.15 -29.47 -7.65
CA GLY A 186 5.73 -30.81 -7.83
C GLY A 186 7.26 -30.84 -7.96
N MET A 187 7.90 -29.70 -8.22
CA MET A 187 9.36 -29.55 -8.23
C MET A 187 9.95 -29.14 -6.88
N GLY A 188 9.10 -28.78 -5.90
CA GLY A 188 9.48 -28.17 -4.64
C GLY A 188 10.16 -26.80 -4.80
N CYS A 189 10.60 -26.22 -3.69
CA CYS A 189 11.46 -25.05 -3.67
C CYS A 189 12.66 -25.27 -2.73
N PRO A 190 13.73 -24.48 -2.86
CA PRO A 190 14.83 -24.51 -1.91
C PRO A 190 14.42 -24.13 -0.48
N VAL A 191 15.18 -24.57 0.52
CA VAL A 191 14.88 -24.33 1.95
C VAL A 191 14.83 -22.84 2.32
N TRP A 192 15.65 -22.00 1.67
CA TRP A 192 15.69 -20.56 1.95
C TRP A 192 14.41 -19.82 1.56
N PHE A 193 13.56 -20.40 0.70
CA PHE A 193 12.21 -19.86 0.46
C PHE A 193 11.34 -19.97 1.72
N ALA A 194 11.39 -21.09 2.42
CA ALA A 194 10.67 -21.26 3.69
C ALA A 194 11.25 -20.38 4.80
N GLU A 195 12.57 -20.16 4.81
CA GLU A 195 13.21 -19.22 5.72
C GLU A 195 12.70 -17.79 5.51
N LEU A 196 12.65 -17.32 4.24
CA LEU A 196 12.11 -16.02 3.92
C LEU A 196 10.62 -15.94 4.24
N LEU A 197 9.81 -16.96 3.90
CA LEU A 197 8.39 -17.00 4.25
C LEU A 197 8.18 -16.88 5.77
N ASN A 198 8.93 -17.63 6.58
CA ASN A 198 8.82 -17.56 8.03
C ASN A 198 9.15 -16.16 8.56
N ARG A 199 10.14 -15.49 7.96
CA ARG A 199 10.52 -14.11 8.28
C ARG A 199 9.45 -13.11 7.84
N VAL A 200 8.88 -13.29 6.64
CA VAL A 200 7.80 -12.47 6.07
C VAL A 200 6.55 -12.54 6.94
N LEU A 201 6.19 -13.72 7.43
CA LEU A 201 5.03 -13.90 8.31
C LEU A 201 5.19 -13.25 9.69
N CYS A 202 6.37 -12.68 10.02
CA CYS A 202 6.55 -11.84 11.21
C CYS A 202 6.15 -10.38 10.95
N CYS A 203 5.89 -10.00 9.70
CA CYS A 203 5.46 -8.66 9.34
C CYS A 203 4.03 -8.38 9.82
N ASN A 204 3.72 -7.11 10.08
CA ASN A 204 2.37 -6.72 10.47
C ASN A 204 1.35 -6.87 9.33
N TYR A 205 1.82 -6.66 8.10
CA TYR A 205 1.02 -6.68 6.89
C TYR A 205 1.61 -7.72 5.94
N VAL A 206 0.85 -8.79 5.70
CA VAL A 206 1.21 -9.85 4.75
C VAL A 206 -0.02 -10.19 3.93
N TYR A 207 0.11 -10.01 2.63
CA TYR A 207 -0.94 -10.21 1.64
C TYR A 207 -0.52 -11.32 0.71
N PHE A 208 -1.39 -12.31 0.52
CA PHE A 208 -1.24 -13.34 -0.50
C PHE A 208 -2.26 -13.02 -1.57
N ASP A 209 -1.79 -12.71 -2.78
CA ASP A 209 -2.61 -12.33 -3.93
C ASP A 209 -3.63 -11.23 -3.57
N GLY A 210 -3.15 -10.21 -2.84
CA GLY A 210 -3.93 -9.06 -2.37
C GLY A 210 -4.80 -9.31 -1.13
N VAL A 211 -4.94 -10.56 -0.66
CA VAL A 211 -5.75 -10.91 0.51
C VAL A 211 -4.87 -11.04 1.75
N ARG A 212 -5.27 -10.40 2.85
CA ARG A 212 -4.48 -10.40 4.08
C ARG A 212 -4.59 -11.69 4.87
N TYR A 213 -3.44 -12.24 5.25
CA TYR A 213 -3.34 -13.41 6.11
C TYR A 213 -2.39 -13.16 7.29
N THR A 214 -2.62 -13.89 8.38
CA THR A 214 -1.70 -13.96 9.51
C THR A 214 -1.51 -15.42 9.91
N ARG A 215 -0.35 -15.74 10.49
CA ARG A 215 -0.18 -17.01 11.21
C ARG A 215 -1.12 -17.03 12.41
N LYS A 216 -1.69 -18.21 12.71
CA LYS A 216 -2.38 -18.45 13.98
C LYS A 216 -1.35 -18.92 15.01
N GLU A 217 -1.34 -18.29 16.18
CA GLU A 217 -0.44 -18.62 17.30
C GLU A 217 1.04 -18.70 16.86
N SER A 218 1.78 -19.69 17.35
CA SER A 218 3.21 -19.91 17.08
C SER A 218 3.46 -20.82 15.88
N ASN A 219 2.51 -20.95 14.93
CA ASN A 219 2.68 -21.80 13.77
C ASN A 219 3.83 -21.32 12.86
N VAL A 220 4.59 -22.27 12.33
CA VAL A 220 5.77 -22.05 11.47
C VAL A 220 5.67 -22.91 10.21
N PRO A 221 6.41 -22.59 9.13
CA PRO A 221 6.40 -23.44 7.94
C PRO A 221 6.95 -24.83 8.23
N GLU A 222 6.13 -25.86 7.98
CA GLU A 222 6.47 -27.25 8.23
C GLU A 222 6.94 -27.94 6.93
N LEU A 223 8.05 -28.67 6.99
CA LEU A 223 8.53 -29.46 5.86
C LEU A 223 7.61 -30.66 5.65
N ASN A 224 6.87 -30.64 4.53
CA ASN A 224 5.88 -31.65 4.21
C ASN A 224 6.46 -32.77 3.34
N GLN A 225 7.28 -32.42 2.34
CA GLN A 225 7.89 -33.39 1.43
C GLN A 225 9.28 -32.93 0.98
N GLN A 226 10.21 -33.88 0.83
CA GLN A 226 11.45 -33.68 0.09
C GLN A 226 11.34 -34.35 -1.29
N ILE A 227 11.77 -33.65 -2.34
CA ILE A 227 11.83 -34.21 -3.69
C ILE A 227 13.05 -35.14 -3.80
N GLU A 228 12.82 -36.36 -4.27
CA GLU A 228 13.84 -37.41 -4.30
C GLU A 228 15.07 -36.98 -5.08
N GLY A 229 16.25 -37.14 -4.47
CA GLY A 229 17.54 -36.81 -5.08
C GLY A 229 17.84 -35.33 -5.26
N LEU A 230 16.92 -34.42 -4.88
CA LEU A 230 17.08 -32.97 -5.01
C LEU A 230 16.99 -32.26 -3.65
N LYS A 231 17.68 -31.12 -3.52
CA LYS A 231 17.51 -30.17 -2.41
C LYS A 231 16.29 -29.27 -2.64
N SER A 232 15.14 -29.89 -2.84
CA SER A 232 13.89 -29.21 -3.10
C SER A 232 12.82 -29.79 -2.20
N PHE A 233 12.00 -28.92 -1.62
CA PHE A 233 11.09 -29.25 -0.56
C PHE A 233 9.72 -28.60 -0.79
N VAL A 234 8.68 -29.23 -0.28
CA VAL A 234 7.34 -28.65 -0.18
C VAL A 234 7.09 -28.35 1.28
N PHE A 235 6.64 -27.13 1.57
CA PHE A 235 6.31 -26.68 2.92
C PHE A 235 4.83 -26.36 3.04
N ASN A 236 4.28 -26.55 4.23
CA ASN A 236 2.92 -26.17 4.57
C ASN A 236 2.93 -25.13 5.69
N GLN A 237 2.09 -24.12 5.57
CA GLN A 237 1.92 -23.06 6.56
C GLN A 237 0.43 -22.85 6.82
N MET A 238 0.01 -22.96 8.07
CA MET A 238 -1.37 -22.66 8.44
C MET A 238 -1.54 -21.15 8.61
N LEU A 239 -2.53 -20.58 7.94
CA LEU A 239 -2.83 -19.15 7.94
C LEU A 239 -4.30 -18.91 8.26
N GLN A 240 -4.60 -17.73 8.77
CA GLN A 240 -5.95 -17.26 9.00
C GLN A 240 -6.15 -15.95 8.23
N LYS A 241 -7.21 -15.88 7.42
CA LYS A 241 -7.60 -14.65 6.73
C LYS A 241 -8.00 -13.63 7.78
N VAL A 242 -7.52 -12.40 7.66
CA VAL A 242 -7.90 -11.36 8.60
C VAL A 242 -9.14 -10.62 8.09
N ARG A 243 -10.22 -10.65 8.88
CA ARG A 243 -11.55 -10.13 8.49
C ARG A 243 -11.86 -8.74 9.06
N THR A 244 -11.46 -8.48 10.30
CA THR A 244 -11.86 -7.27 11.03
C THR A 244 -10.70 -6.29 11.11
N MET A 245 -10.73 -5.24 10.29
CA MET A 245 -9.71 -4.18 10.33
C MET A 245 -10.25 -2.81 10.02
N ASN A 246 -9.49 -1.81 10.47
CA ASN A 246 -9.62 -0.43 10.05
C ASN A 246 -9.60 -0.36 8.51
N PRO A 247 -10.73 -0.02 7.85
CA PRO A 247 -10.83 -0.02 6.39
C PRO A 247 -9.90 1.00 5.75
N VAL A 248 -9.58 2.11 6.43
CA VAL A 248 -8.66 3.14 5.96
C VAL A 248 -7.23 2.60 5.90
N LEU A 249 -6.81 1.88 6.93
CA LEU A 249 -5.48 1.25 6.97
C LEU A 249 -5.34 0.23 5.82
N GLU A 250 -6.36 -0.61 5.64
CA GLU A 250 -6.37 -1.62 4.59
C GLU A 250 -6.34 -0.96 3.21
N TRP A 251 -7.14 0.09 3.00
CA TRP A 251 -7.12 0.88 1.77
C TRP A 251 -5.74 1.48 1.48
N ASN A 252 -5.09 2.10 2.48
CA ASN A 252 -3.77 2.70 2.33
C ASN A 252 -2.71 1.65 1.97
N ASN A 253 -2.76 0.48 2.61
CA ASN A 253 -1.87 -0.63 2.25
C ASN A 253 -2.11 -1.09 0.82
N GLN A 254 -3.38 -1.28 0.42
CA GLN A 254 -3.74 -1.67 -0.94
C GLN A 254 -3.28 -0.62 -1.96
N LEU A 255 -3.40 0.67 -1.65
CA LEU A 255 -2.85 1.75 -2.48
C LEU A 255 -1.33 1.67 -2.62
N ALA A 256 -0.60 1.46 -1.51
CA ALA A 256 0.85 1.33 -1.52
C ALA A 256 1.31 0.10 -2.34
N MET A 257 0.55 -0.99 -2.31
CA MET A 257 0.81 -2.21 -3.08
C MET A 257 0.50 -2.08 -4.57
N ARG A 258 -0.37 -1.14 -5.01
CA ARG A 258 -0.77 -1.03 -6.42
C ARG A 258 0.41 -0.77 -7.34
N CYS A 259 0.63 -1.68 -8.30
CA CYS A 259 1.53 -1.52 -9.42
C CYS A 259 0.90 -0.65 -10.52
N VAL A 260 1.65 0.30 -11.09
CA VAL A 260 1.17 1.18 -12.16
C VAL A 260 1.28 0.43 -13.49
N GLN A 261 0.24 -0.33 -13.87
CA GLN A 261 -0.36 -0.34 -15.22
C GLN A 261 -1.39 -1.47 -15.37
N SER A 262 -2.54 -1.10 -15.93
CA SER A 262 -3.62 -1.93 -16.48
C SER A 262 -4.43 -2.75 -15.46
N GLY A 263 -5.73 -2.50 -15.41
CA GLY A 263 -6.72 -3.22 -14.61
C GLY A 263 -6.97 -4.67 -15.04
N ALA A 264 -5.94 -5.40 -15.50
CA ALA A 264 -6.04 -6.78 -15.99
C ALA A 264 -6.05 -7.83 -14.86
N TYR A 265 -5.53 -7.51 -13.67
CA TYR A 265 -5.60 -8.37 -12.49
C TYR A 265 -6.45 -7.75 -11.39
N ARG A 266 -7.51 -7.04 -11.78
CA ARG A 266 -8.65 -6.91 -10.88
C ARG A 266 -9.36 -8.25 -10.95
N ILE A 267 -9.39 -8.97 -9.84
CA ILE A 267 -10.56 -9.79 -9.54
C ILE A 267 -11.71 -8.77 -9.36
N ALA A 268 -12.26 -8.34 -10.49
CA ALA A 268 -13.66 -7.99 -10.58
C ALA A 268 -14.34 -9.34 -10.79
N ASP A 269 -14.94 -9.83 -9.72
CA ASP A 269 -15.78 -11.02 -9.76
C ASP A 269 -17.00 -10.67 -10.61
N ASP A 270 -16.95 -10.95 -11.92
CA ASP A 270 -18.09 -10.87 -12.82
C ASP A 270 -18.40 -12.28 -13.36
N GLU A 271 -19.53 -12.78 -12.85
CA GLU A 271 -20.43 -13.77 -13.43
C GLU A 271 -19.90 -15.20 -13.68
N GLY A 272 -20.07 -16.07 -12.67
CA GLY A 272 -19.85 -17.50 -12.89
C GLY A 272 -20.32 -18.51 -11.83
N MET A 273 -20.98 -18.15 -10.73
CA MET A 273 -21.55 -19.13 -9.80
C MET A 273 -22.92 -18.71 -9.28
N ARG A 274 -23.89 -19.61 -9.47
CA ARG A 274 -25.30 -19.45 -9.15
C ARG A 274 -25.51 -19.28 -7.64
N SER A 275 -26.26 -18.24 -7.32
CA SER A 275 -26.99 -17.92 -6.09
C SER A 275 -26.98 -18.98 -4.96
N ILE A 276 -26.39 -18.61 -3.83
CA ILE A 276 -27.00 -18.86 -2.51
C ILE A 276 -27.13 -17.49 -1.85
N LYS A 277 -28.37 -17.07 -1.60
CA LYS A 277 -28.70 -15.83 -0.91
C LYS A 277 -28.05 -15.84 0.47
N TYR A 278 -27.01 -15.02 0.67
CA TYR A 278 -26.58 -14.57 1.99
C TYR A 278 -26.61 -13.04 2.02
N GLY A 279 -26.95 -12.51 3.19
CA GLY A 279 -27.57 -11.21 3.42
C GLY A 279 -26.88 -10.01 2.80
N SER A 280 -27.73 -9.06 2.41
CA SER A 280 -27.44 -7.70 1.95
C SER A 280 -26.03 -7.21 2.22
N GLU A 281 -25.21 -7.16 1.16
CA GLU A 281 -24.09 -6.23 1.07
C GLU A 281 -24.63 -4.81 1.22
N SER A 282 -24.20 -4.12 2.27
CA SER A 282 -24.43 -2.69 2.43
C SER A 282 -23.58 -1.97 1.38
N GLY A 283 -24.15 -1.76 0.18
CA GLY A 283 -23.47 -1.02 -0.88
C GLY A 283 -23.00 0.35 -0.39
N VAL A 284 -21.71 0.65 -0.58
CA VAL A 284 -21.17 2.00 -0.37
C VAL A 284 -21.78 2.90 -1.44
N ALA A 285 -22.65 3.81 -1.05
CA ALA A 285 -23.22 4.81 -1.95
C ALA A 285 -22.48 6.14 -1.74
N GLU A 286 -21.85 6.67 -2.78
CA GLU A 286 -21.39 8.06 -2.81
C GLU A 286 -22.65 8.95 -2.89
N VAL A 287 -22.95 9.71 -1.82
CA VAL A 287 -24.19 10.50 -1.77
C VAL A 287 -23.92 11.92 -1.27
N GLY A 288 -23.64 12.80 -2.23
CA GLY A 288 -23.78 14.26 -2.09
C GLY A 288 -22.56 15.01 -1.56
N ALA A 289 -22.71 16.34 -1.49
CA ALA A 289 -21.66 17.26 -1.05
C ALA A 289 -21.40 17.18 0.45
N TYR A 290 -20.16 16.81 0.82
CA TYR A 290 -19.74 16.79 2.22
C TYR A 290 -19.78 18.20 2.83
N ILE A 291 -19.20 19.14 2.11
CA ILE A 291 -19.29 20.57 2.36
C ILE A 291 -19.91 21.15 1.09
N ASN A 292 -21.04 21.84 1.21
CA ASN A 292 -21.73 22.40 0.05
C ASN A 292 -20.93 23.59 -0.51
N MET A 293 -20.23 23.35 -1.61
CA MET A 293 -19.34 24.33 -2.24
C MET A 293 -20.09 25.56 -2.77
N THR A 294 -21.40 25.47 -3.02
CA THR A 294 -22.22 26.65 -3.41
C THR A 294 -22.36 27.70 -2.31
N LYS A 295 -22.03 27.35 -1.06
CA LYS A 295 -21.99 28.26 0.07
C LYS A 295 -20.64 28.96 0.22
N ALA A 296 -19.67 28.62 -0.62
CA ALA A 296 -18.34 29.19 -0.56
C ALA A 296 -18.26 30.59 -1.16
N ILE A 297 -17.32 31.36 -0.63
CA ILE A 297 -16.85 32.61 -1.21
C ILE A 297 -15.60 32.24 -2.01
N PRO A 298 -15.66 32.21 -3.35
CA PRO A 298 -14.50 31.92 -4.18
C PRO A 298 -13.58 33.13 -4.27
N ASN A 299 -12.28 32.89 -4.37
CA ASN A 299 -11.32 33.93 -4.71
C ASN A 299 -11.39 34.26 -6.21
N THR A 300 -10.79 35.38 -6.60
CA THR A 300 -10.66 35.80 -8.00
C THR A 300 -9.97 34.70 -8.81
N GLY A 301 -10.54 34.34 -9.96
CA GLY A 301 -10.04 33.25 -10.80
C GLY A 301 -10.59 31.86 -10.46
N VAL A 302 -11.36 31.70 -9.37
CA VAL A 302 -12.01 30.43 -8.99
C VAL A 302 -13.51 30.48 -9.28
N SER A 303 -14.05 29.45 -9.92
CA SER A 303 -15.47 29.28 -10.20
C SER A 303 -16.04 28.08 -9.45
N ILE A 304 -17.24 28.22 -8.87
CA ILE A 304 -18.00 27.12 -8.27
C ILE A 304 -18.89 26.50 -9.35
N ASN A 305 -18.69 25.22 -9.65
CA ASN A 305 -19.40 24.51 -10.73
C ASN A 305 -20.63 23.76 -10.20
N SER A 306 -20.57 23.22 -9.00
CA SER A 306 -21.67 22.51 -8.33
C SER A 306 -21.54 22.62 -6.80
N ASP A 307 -22.41 21.92 -6.07
CA ASP A 307 -22.28 21.74 -4.62
C ASP A 307 -21.09 20.86 -4.21
N THR A 308 -20.51 20.10 -5.14
CA THR A 308 -19.31 19.27 -4.92
C THR A 308 -18.05 19.82 -5.59
N MET A 309 -18.16 20.65 -6.63
CA MET A 309 -17.04 20.91 -7.54
C MET A 309 -16.72 22.40 -7.71
N VAL A 310 -15.42 22.70 -7.69
CA VAL A 310 -14.86 24.02 -8.01
C VAL A 310 -13.75 23.89 -9.06
N THR A 311 -13.57 24.93 -9.86
CA THR A 311 -12.53 25.02 -10.89
C THR A 311 -11.70 26.28 -10.68
N VAL A 312 -10.38 26.14 -10.69
CA VAL A 312 -9.42 27.24 -10.69
C VAL A 312 -9.05 27.56 -12.14
N ASN A 313 -9.52 28.69 -12.63
CA ASN A 313 -9.35 29.14 -14.01
C ASN A 313 -8.08 29.99 -14.17
N SER A 314 -7.81 30.86 -13.20
CA SER A 314 -6.61 31.70 -13.16
C SER A 314 -6.13 31.93 -11.73
N ILE A 315 -4.86 32.31 -11.59
CA ILE A 315 -4.24 32.74 -10.33
C ILE A 315 -3.51 34.04 -10.64
N HIS A 316 -3.92 35.12 -9.99
CA HIS A 316 -3.27 36.42 -10.04
C HIS A 316 -2.91 36.84 -8.61
N HIS A 317 -1.76 36.37 -8.13
CA HIS A 317 -1.24 36.66 -6.79
C HIS A 317 -0.10 37.67 -6.91
N PRO A 318 -0.35 38.98 -6.73
CA PRO A 318 0.71 39.97 -6.71
C PRO A 318 1.51 39.74 -5.42
N GLY A 319 2.81 39.47 -5.51
CA GLY A 319 3.67 39.03 -4.38
C GLY A 319 3.91 40.04 -3.25
N VAL A 320 2.92 40.87 -2.89
CA VAL A 320 2.98 41.96 -1.91
C VAL A 320 2.81 41.46 -0.46
N ASP A 321 2.26 40.26 -0.28
CA ASP A 321 1.95 39.70 1.03
C ASP A 321 3.07 38.79 1.54
N LYS A 322 3.44 38.91 2.82
CA LYS A 322 4.42 38.04 3.50
C LYS A 322 4.00 36.55 3.55
N ASN A 323 2.78 36.26 3.15
CA ASN A 323 2.16 34.96 3.29
C ASN A 323 2.10 34.26 1.92
N SER A 324 2.85 33.18 1.78
CA SER A 324 2.97 32.37 0.56
C SER A 324 1.75 31.50 0.25
N TYR A 325 0.52 31.95 0.57
CA TYR A 325 -0.68 31.15 0.32
C TYR A 325 -1.67 31.90 -0.57
N TRP A 326 -2.41 31.13 -1.37
CA TRP A 326 -3.48 31.60 -2.22
C TRP A 326 -4.78 30.89 -1.87
N ASP A 327 -5.72 31.63 -1.31
CA ASP A 327 -7.04 31.09 -0.98
C ASP A 327 -7.79 30.76 -2.27
N LEU A 328 -8.36 29.55 -2.36
CA LEU A 328 -9.22 29.17 -3.46
C LEU A 328 -10.67 29.47 -3.11
N ILE A 329 -11.11 28.94 -1.96
CA ILE A 329 -12.45 29.14 -1.43
C ILE A 329 -12.42 29.21 0.09
N ALA A 330 -13.41 29.92 0.64
CA ALA A 330 -13.65 29.97 2.07
C ALA A 330 -15.15 29.81 2.38
N ILE A 331 -15.47 29.03 3.42
CA ILE A 331 -16.85 28.74 3.87
C ILE A 331 -16.93 28.93 5.38
N LYS A 332 -17.75 29.86 5.84
CA LYS A 332 -18.03 29.98 7.27
C LYS A 332 -18.64 28.69 7.77
N THR A 333 -18.17 28.17 8.89
CA THR A 333 -18.71 26.89 9.41
C THR A 333 -20.19 26.94 9.73
N THR A 334 -20.74 28.13 10.01
CA THR A 334 -22.19 28.35 10.18
C THR A 334 -23.00 28.12 8.90
N ASP A 335 -22.34 28.19 7.74
CA ASP A 335 -22.95 27.99 6.42
C ASP A 335 -22.69 26.56 5.89
N ILE A 336 -21.94 25.72 6.62
CA ILE A 336 -21.76 24.30 6.32
C ILE A 336 -23.05 23.56 6.72
N ASP A 337 -23.60 22.81 5.76
CA ASP A 337 -24.74 21.94 6.01
C ASP A 337 -24.38 20.87 7.06
N ASN A 338 -25.18 20.76 8.12
CA ASN A 338 -24.94 19.82 9.21
C ASN A 338 -25.29 18.36 8.86
N LYS A 339 -25.81 18.11 7.66
CA LYS A 339 -26.29 16.81 7.19
C LYS A 339 -25.27 15.67 7.37
N TYR A 340 -23.97 15.94 7.28
CA TYR A 340 -22.91 14.91 7.34
C TYR A 340 -22.00 15.01 8.57
N ILE A 341 -22.27 15.95 9.47
CA ILE A 341 -21.43 16.20 10.63
C ILE A 341 -21.70 15.14 11.69
N GLY A 342 -20.62 14.49 12.18
CA GLY A 342 -20.70 13.42 13.18
C GLY A 342 -21.32 12.11 12.69
N ARG A 343 -21.55 11.95 11.38
CA ARG A 343 -22.02 10.70 10.78
C ARG A 343 -20.86 9.75 10.48
N ARG A 344 -21.13 8.43 10.45
CA ARG A 344 -20.19 7.41 9.97
C ARG A 344 -19.97 7.59 8.46
N GLY A 345 -18.72 7.72 8.05
CA GLY A 345 -18.32 8.05 6.68
C GLY A 345 -17.09 8.96 6.64
N TYR A 346 -16.67 9.35 5.44
CA TYR A 346 -15.52 10.22 5.23
C TYR A 346 -15.71 11.18 4.04
N GLY A 347 -15.02 12.33 4.10
CA GLY A 347 -14.97 13.24 2.98
C GLY A 347 -13.93 12.75 1.96
N LYS A 348 -14.25 12.81 0.68
CA LYS A 348 -13.35 12.45 -0.42
C LYS A 348 -13.10 13.70 -1.26
N LEU A 349 -11.83 14.09 -1.38
CA LEU A 349 -11.38 15.22 -2.20
C LEU A 349 -10.61 14.69 -3.41
N THR A 350 -11.14 14.91 -4.61
CA THR A 350 -10.48 14.59 -5.88
C THR A 350 -9.90 15.86 -6.48
N VAL A 351 -8.63 15.83 -6.87
CA VAL A 351 -7.90 16.98 -7.43
C VAL A 351 -7.31 16.58 -8.78
N ASN A 352 -7.54 17.40 -9.80
CA ASN A 352 -6.91 17.27 -11.11
C ASN A 352 -6.34 18.61 -11.57
N GLY A 353 -5.16 18.61 -12.21
CA GLY A 353 -4.50 19.79 -12.75
C GLY A 353 -3.47 20.46 -11.81
N LEU A 354 -3.27 19.94 -10.59
CA LEU A 354 -2.24 20.40 -9.66
C LEU A 354 -0.83 20.06 -10.19
N ASP A 355 -0.64 18.87 -10.74
CA ASP A 355 0.66 18.47 -11.32
C ASP A 355 1.04 19.37 -12.51
N ARG A 356 0.05 19.76 -13.32
CA ARG A 356 0.25 20.70 -14.42
C ARG A 356 0.64 22.08 -13.90
N LEU A 357 -0.09 22.61 -12.90
CA LEU A 357 0.24 23.89 -12.26
C LEU A 357 1.68 23.92 -11.72
N LYS A 358 2.15 22.82 -11.12
CA LYS A 358 3.52 22.70 -10.63
C LYS A 358 4.56 22.77 -11.74
N ASN A 359 4.29 22.12 -12.87
CA ASN A 359 5.16 22.15 -14.04
C ASN A 359 5.19 23.54 -14.66
N ASP A 360 4.03 24.20 -14.80
CA ASP A 360 3.93 25.54 -15.40
C ASP A 360 4.66 26.60 -14.55
N LEU A 361 4.80 26.38 -13.24
CA LEU A 361 5.49 27.26 -12.29
C LEU A 361 6.93 26.84 -11.94
N ASP A 362 7.43 25.72 -12.48
CA ASP A 362 8.69 25.08 -12.06
C ASP A 362 8.83 24.95 -10.52
N ASN A 363 7.69 24.79 -9.83
CA ASN A 363 7.62 24.87 -8.37
C ASN A 363 7.00 23.60 -7.79
N GLY A 364 7.86 22.62 -7.50
CA GLY A 364 7.46 21.34 -6.89
C GLY A 364 6.89 21.47 -5.47
N SER A 365 7.04 22.62 -4.82
CA SER A 365 6.66 22.86 -3.43
C SER A 365 5.22 23.34 -3.22
N ILE A 366 4.48 23.63 -4.29
CA ILE A 366 3.07 24.03 -4.19
C ILE A 366 2.24 22.86 -3.69
N ASN A 367 1.37 23.04 -2.71
CA ASN A 367 0.46 21.98 -2.27
C ASN A 367 -0.93 22.54 -1.97
N LEU A 368 -1.93 21.70 -2.20
CA LEU A 368 -3.29 21.99 -1.81
C LEU A 368 -3.51 21.62 -0.34
N ARG A 369 -4.14 22.53 0.40
CA ARG A 369 -4.53 22.35 1.80
C ARG A 369 -6.02 22.56 1.98
N ALA A 370 -6.61 21.71 2.82
CA ALA A 370 -7.98 21.85 3.31
C ALA A 370 -7.93 21.93 4.83
N VAL A 371 -8.33 23.08 5.39
CA VAL A 371 -8.21 23.34 6.83
C VAL A 371 -9.51 23.89 7.40
N LEU A 372 -9.66 23.71 8.71
CA LEU A 372 -10.72 24.30 9.51
C LEU A 372 -10.10 25.28 10.52
N TYR A 373 -10.23 26.57 10.26
CA TYR A 373 -9.79 27.63 11.16
C TYR A 373 -10.70 27.75 12.39
N LYS A 374 -10.09 27.89 13.56
CA LYS A 374 -10.72 28.00 14.89
C LYS A 374 -10.24 29.27 15.60
N GLY A 375 -10.32 30.43 14.93
CA GLY A 375 -9.80 31.71 15.42
C GLY A 375 -8.28 31.78 15.36
N ASP A 376 -7.60 31.37 16.44
CA ASP A 376 -6.13 31.48 16.58
C ASP A 376 -5.37 30.20 16.17
N SER A 377 -6.08 29.16 15.75
CA SER A 377 -5.52 27.87 15.34
C SER A 377 -6.28 27.29 14.16
N TYR A 378 -5.73 26.26 13.52
CA TYR A 378 -6.42 25.52 12.48
C TYR A 378 -6.29 24.02 12.69
N THR A 379 -7.26 23.26 12.18
CA THR A 379 -7.20 21.80 12.08
C THR A 379 -7.05 21.41 10.62
N ASN A 380 -6.04 20.60 10.32
CA ASN A 380 -5.86 20.07 8.98
C ASN A 380 -6.80 18.89 8.74
N LEU A 381 -7.62 19.01 7.70
CA LEU A 381 -8.61 18.00 7.36
C LEU A 381 -8.03 16.92 6.44
N ILE A 382 -6.94 17.17 5.72
CA ILE A 382 -6.29 16.17 4.87
C ILE A 382 -5.52 15.17 5.74
N GLU A 383 -5.81 13.88 5.58
CA GLU A 383 -4.94 12.83 6.10
C GLU A 383 -3.60 12.84 5.34
N GLY A 384 -2.50 13.17 6.02
CA GLY A 384 -1.20 13.41 5.38
C GLY A 384 -0.80 14.89 5.27
N SER A 385 -1.65 15.81 5.74
CA SER A 385 -1.41 17.26 5.87
C SER A 385 -1.49 18.09 4.59
N VAL A 386 -1.14 17.55 3.41
CA VAL A 386 -1.21 18.28 2.14
C VAL A 386 -1.51 17.34 0.98
N ILE A 387 -1.99 17.89 -0.14
CA ILE A 387 -2.04 17.19 -1.43
C ILE A 387 -0.99 17.80 -2.34
N SER A 388 -0.01 16.98 -2.75
CA SER A 388 1.15 17.41 -3.53
C SER A 388 1.12 16.95 -4.99
N ARG A 389 0.12 16.16 -5.39
CA ARG A 389 -0.08 15.66 -6.76
C ARG A 389 -1.57 15.49 -7.06
N ASP A 390 -1.91 15.30 -8.34
CA ASP A 390 -3.26 14.92 -8.73
C ASP A 390 -3.67 13.59 -8.09
N GLY A 391 -4.96 13.42 -7.84
CA GLY A 391 -5.50 12.19 -7.28
C GLY A 391 -6.61 12.41 -6.26
N VAL A 392 -6.82 11.39 -5.42
CA VAL A 392 -7.92 11.35 -4.45
C VAL A 392 -7.33 11.32 -3.04
N CYS A 393 -7.87 12.16 -2.17
CA CYS A 393 -7.51 12.27 -0.76
C CYS A 393 -8.74 12.11 0.13
N VAL A 394 -8.55 11.57 1.33
CA VAL A 394 -9.59 11.47 2.36
C VAL A 394 -9.47 12.64 3.33
N LEU A 395 -10.60 13.28 3.61
CA LEU A 395 -10.74 14.31 4.61
C LEU A 395 -11.27 13.71 5.92
N LYS A 396 -10.65 14.12 7.03
CA LYS A 396 -11.12 13.87 8.38
C LYS A 396 -12.52 14.43 8.58
N GLY A 397 -13.31 13.71 9.37
CA GLY A 397 -14.62 14.17 9.81
C GLY A 397 -14.55 15.50 10.58
N ILE A 398 -15.46 16.41 10.26
CA ILE A 398 -15.76 17.61 11.04
C ILE A 398 -16.73 17.21 12.16
N ASN A 399 -16.38 17.52 13.41
CA ASN A 399 -17.27 17.27 14.55
C ASN A 399 -18.23 18.44 14.76
N GLY A 400 -19.40 18.18 15.36
CA GLY A 400 -20.37 19.24 15.68
C GLY A 400 -19.80 20.35 16.58
N GLY A 401 -18.88 19.99 17.48
CA GLY A 401 -18.17 20.97 18.32
C GLY A 401 -17.19 21.86 17.55
N ASP A 402 -16.85 21.50 16.32
CA ASP A 402 -15.99 22.28 15.43
C ASP A 402 -16.75 23.32 14.60
N ILE A 403 -18.08 23.37 14.71
CA ILE A 403 -18.94 24.41 14.10
C ILE A 403 -19.10 25.56 15.08
N GLY A 404 -19.04 26.81 14.62
CA GLY A 404 -19.35 27.96 15.46
C GLY A 404 -18.98 29.31 14.84
N ALA A 405 -19.46 30.38 15.47
CA ALA A 405 -19.06 31.74 15.08
C ALA A 405 -17.52 31.89 15.18
N LEU A 406 -16.92 32.55 14.19
CA LEU A 406 -15.47 32.74 14.02
C LEU A 406 -14.66 31.54 13.50
N LYS A 407 -15.32 30.45 13.07
CA LYS A 407 -14.65 29.30 12.44
C LYS A 407 -14.95 29.24 10.95
N GLU A 408 -13.95 28.88 10.15
CA GLU A 408 -14.03 28.88 8.68
C GLU A 408 -13.34 27.65 8.10
N PHE A 409 -13.97 26.98 7.14
CA PHE A 409 -13.34 26.00 6.27
C PHE A 409 -12.68 26.74 5.11
N GLN A 410 -11.39 26.45 4.87
CA GLN A 410 -10.64 27.05 3.78
C GLN A 410 -9.94 25.99 2.96
N LEU A 411 -9.97 26.21 1.65
CA LEU A 411 -9.18 25.47 0.67
C LEU A 411 -8.21 26.45 0.03
N TYR A 412 -6.91 26.17 0.10
CA TYR A 412 -5.89 27.08 -0.40
C TYR A 412 -4.67 26.34 -0.93
N LEU A 413 -3.89 27.02 -1.77
CA LEU A 413 -2.59 26.55 -2.23
C LEU A 413 -1.49 27.19 -1.39
N ASP A 414 -0.56 26.39 -0.87
CA ASP A 414 0.65 26.89 -0.21
C ASP A 414 1.81 27.08 -1.21
N ASN A 415 2.79 27.90 -0.82
CA ASN A 415 3.96 28.28 -1.60
C ASN A 415 3.66 28.88 -2.98
N VAL A 416 2.54 29.62 -3.08
CA VAL A 416 2.22 30.46 -4.25
C VAL A 416 2.85 31.83 -4.01
N TYR A 417 3.81 32.18 -4.87
CA TYR A 417 4.53 33.45 -4.86
C TYR A 417 4.36 34.11 -6.21
N ASP A 418 4.22 35.44 -6.23
CA ASP A 418 4.18 36.33 -7.41
C ASP A 418 3.84 35.61 -8.72
N CYS A 419 2.57 35.27 -8.88
CA CYS A 419 2.09 34.34 -9.89
C CYS A 419 0.96 35.00 -10.69
N ASP A 420 1.10 35.00 -12.01
CA ASP A 420 0.10 35.51 -12.94
C ASP A 420 -0.11 34.46 -14.05
N ILE A 421 -1.10 33.59 -13.85
CA ILE A 421 -1.40 32.47 -14.75
C ILE A 421 -2.88 32.45 -15.10
N ASP A 422 -3.15 32.39 -16.40
CA ASP A 422 -4.47 32.13 -16.98
C ASP A 422 -4.60 30.71 -17.52
N ASN A 423 -5.85 30.27 -17.70
CA ASN A 423 -6.22 29.01 -18.37
C ASN A 423 -5.68 27.72 -17.69
N LEU A 424 -5.68 27.70 -16.36
CA LEU A 424 -5.24 26.56 -15.55
C LEU A 424 -6.13 25.33 -15.73
N GLY A 425 -7.44 25.51 -15.54
CA GLY A 425 -8.43 24.43 -15.61
C GLY A 425 -8.25 23.36 -14.53
N MET A 426 -7.67 23.71 -13.37
CA MET A 426 -7.53 22.79 -12.24
C MET A 426 -8.91 22.59 -11.58
N THR A 427 -9.32 21.34 -11.38
CA THR A 427 -10.63 21.01 -10.79
C THR A 427 -10.47 20.33 -9.45
N ILE A 428 -11.33 20.69 -8.51
CA ILE A 428 -11.37 20.10 -7.17
C ILE A 428 -12.81 19.68 -6.87
N GLU A 429 -12.99 18.40 -6.58
CA GLU A 429 -14.29 17.82 -6.26
C GLU A 429 -14.29 17.26 -4.83
N LEU A 430 -15.30 17.62 -4.05
CA LEU A 430 -15.48 17.23 -2.66
C LEU A 430 -16.81 16.51 -2.46
N VAL A 431 -16.75 15.24 -2.08
CA VAL A 431 -17.91 14.35 -1.94
C VAL A 431 -17.92 13.68 -0.58
N TRP A 432 -19.09 13.36 -0.03
CA TRP A 432 -19.20 12.51 1.17
C TRP A 432 -19.45 11.05 0.79
N VAL A 433 -18.70 10.16 1.44
CA VAL A 433 -18.86 8.71 1.30
C VAL A 433 -19.43 8.14 2.59
N TYR A 434 -20.60 7.52 2.55
CA TYR A 434 -21.30 6.96 3.72
C TYR A 434 -20.95 5.48 3.92
N GLU A 435 -20.80 5.06 5.17
CA GLU A 435 -20.86 3.65 5.57
C GLU A 435 -22.30 3.35 5.97
N ASN A 436 -23.03 2.55 5.19
CA ASN A 436 -24.38 2.11 5.59
C ASN A 436 -24.26 1.23 6.84
N ASP A 437 -25.03 1.57 7.88
CA ASP A 437 -25.12 0.80 9.14
C ASP A 437 -25.58 -0.65 8.91
#